data_AF-A0A533RV97-F1
#
_entry.id   AF-A0A533RV97-F1
#
_cell.length_a   1.000
_cell.length_b   1.000
_cell.length_c   1.000
_cell.angle_alpha   90.00
_cell.angle_beta   90.00
_cell.angle_gamma   90.00
#
_symmetry.space_group_name_H-M   'P 1'
#
loop_
_entity.id
_entity.type
_entity.pdbx_description
1 polymer ?
#
loop_
_entity_poly.entity_id
_entity_poly.type
_entity_poly.pdbx_seq_one_letter_code
_entity_poly.pdbx_strand_id
1 'polypeptide(L)'
;MQNYTTDQIRNVVLLSHSGAGKTSLSEAMLFTSGAISRLGKVDEGTTTSDYDPDEIKRKISISLSVLPCQRKDTKINLLDTPGYADFVAGVIAGMRVADGAIIVVCAASGVEVGTELVWRYAEERALPRLLFINKMDRENADFYKVVEQLQSHFGRRCVPIQLPIGSHITFQGVVDLVNMKSYSGAKEQEG
;
A
#
# COMPACT_ATOMS: atom_id res chain seq x y z
N MET A 1 26.56 -7.71 -8.68
CA MET A 1 25.19 -7.17 -8.80
C MET A 1 24.41 -8.12 -9.69
N GLN A 2 23.19 -8.51 -9.32
CA GLN A 2 22.33 -9.25 -10.25
C GLN A 2 21.99 -8.34 -11.43
N ASN A 3 22.14 -8.86 -12.65
CA ASN A 3 21.77 -8.17 -13.86
C ASN A 3 20.30 -8.44 -14.13
N TYR A 4 19.50 -7.38 -14.23
CA TYR A 4 18.08 -7.47 -14.56
C TYR A 4 17.87 -7.00 -16.00
N THR A 5 17.08 -7.75 -16.77
CA THR A 5 16.58 -7.28 -18.06
C THR A 5 15.42 -6.30 -17.83
N THR A 6 15.10 -5.47 -18.83
CA THR A 6 14.04 -4.44 -18.70
C THR A 6 12.68 -5.05 -18.34
N ASP A 7 12.36 -6.23 -18.86
CA ASP A 7 11.12 -6.95 -18.59
C ASP A 7 11.02 -7.53 -17.17
N GLN A 8 12.15 -7.59 -16.45
CA GLN A 8 12.24 -8.02 -15.05
C GLN A 8 12.15 -6.87 -14.04
N ILE A 9 12.01 -5.62 -14.50
CA ILE A 9 11.89 -4.44 -13.64
C ILE A 9 10.43 -4.01 -13.58
N ARG A 10 9.94 -3.72 -12.37
CA ARG A 10 8.61 -3.12 -12.15
C ARG A 10 8.72 -1.92 -11.24
N ASN A 11 8.30 -0.75 -11.72
CA ASN A 11 8.14 0.45 -10.92
C ASN A 11 6.69 0.51 -10.43
N VAL A 12 6.47 0.40 -9.12
CA VAL A 12 5.12 0.37 -8.54
C VAL A 12 4.97 1.53 -7.57
N VAL A 13 4.01 2.42 -7.84
CA VAL A 13 3.74 3.58 -6.99
C VAL A 13 2.68 3.26 -5.94
N LEU A 14 2.92 3.68 -4.69
CA LEU A 14 1.94 3.60 -3.61
C LEU A 14 1.19 4.93 -3.52
N LEU A 15 -0.14 4.89 -3.54
CA LEU A 15 -1.02 6.06 -3.57
C LEU A 15 -2.13 5.92 -2.52
N SER A 16 -2.50 7.02 -1.85
CA SER A 16 -3.61 7.02 -0.87
C SER A 16 -3.87 8.43 -0.32
N HIS A 17 -5.01 8.59 0.34
CA HIS A 17 -5.19 9.64 1.34
C HIS A 17 -4.18 9.53 2.50
N SER A 18 -3.92 10.62 3.21
CA SER A 18 -2.99 10.60 4.35
C SER A 18 -3.46 9.61 5.43
N GLY A 19 -2.50 8.98 6.12
CA GLY A 19 -2.83 8.05 7.21
C GLY A 19 -3.41 6.69 6.79
N ALA A 20 -3.61 6.39 5.50
CA ALA A 20 -4.07 5.05 5.07
C ALA A 20 -3.03 3.93 5.27
N GLY A 21 -1.76 4.30 5.52
CA GLY A 21 -0.68 3.37 5.88
C GLY A 21 0.20 2.91 4.71
N LYS A 22 0.46 3.78 3.74
CA LYS A 22 1.39 3.50 2.62
C LYS A 22 2.79 3.16 3.09
N THR A 23 3.37 3.98 3.97
CA THR A 23 4.72 3.75 4.49
C THR A 23 4.83 2.45 5.28
N SER A 24 3.81 2.11 6.06
CA SER A 24 3.79 0.83 6.75
C SER A 24 3.68 -0.35 5.78
N LEU A 25 2.94 -0.20 4.68
CA LEU A 25 2.88 -1.22 3.62
C LEU A 25 4.22 -1.35 2.89
N SER A 26 4.87 -0.25 2.53
CA SER A 26 6.18 -0.27 1.86
C SER A 26 7.23 -0.97 2.73
N GLU A 27 7.28 -0.66 4.03
CA GLU A 27 8.11 -1.35 5.02
C GLU A 27 7.82 -2.86 5.11
N ALA A 28 6.54 -3.25 5.17
CA ALA A 28 6.17 -4.66 5.21
C ALA A 28 6.58 -5.40 3.94
N MET A 29 6.48 -4.76 2.77
CA MET A 29 6.95 -5.32 1.50
C MET A 29 8.47 -5.49 1.48
N LEU A 30 9.23 -4.48 1.92
CA LEU A 30 10.68 -4.55 2.04
C LEU A 30 11.10 -5.68 2.99
N PHE A 31 10.50 -5.76 4.17
CA PHE A 31 10.80 -6.80 5.16
C PHE A 31 10.49 -8.21 4.63
N THR A 32 9.29 -8.40 4.05
CA THR A 32 8.87 -9.69 3.50
C THR A 32 9.72 -10.14 2.31
N SER A 33 10.28 -9.19 1.56
CA SER A 33 11.22 -9.49 0.47
C SER A 33 12.64 -9.82 0.95
N GLY A 34 12.96 -9.54 2.22
CA GLY A 34 14.31 -9.65 2.77
C GLY A 34 15.23 -8.46 2.43
N ALA A 35 14.71 -7.38 1.85
CA ALA A 35 15.49 -6.17 1.53
C ALA A 35 15.93 -5.41 2.80
N ILE A 36 15.16 -5.52 3.89
CA ILE A 36 15.52 -5.03 5.21
C ILE A 36 15.37 -6.16 6.23
N SER A 37 16.22 -6.16 7.26
CA SER A 37 16.24 -7.21 8.30
C SER A 37 15.30 -6.92 9.47
N ARG A 38 14.78 -5.69 9.58
CA ARG A 38 13.88 -5.26 10.65
C ARG A 38 12.72 -4.48 10.05
N LEU A 39 11.51 -4.75 10.53
CA LEU A 39 10.34 -3.97 10.15
C LEU A 39 10.38 -2.60 10.84
N GLY A 40 10.49 -1.53 10.06
CA GLY A 40 10.43 -0.16 10.55
C GLY A 40 9.01 0.27 10.90
N LYS A 41 8.90 1.29 11.76
CA LYS A 41 7.61 1.89 12.14
C LYS A 41 7.67 3.41 12.04
N VAL A 42 6.62 3.99 11.45
CA VAL A 42 6.47 5.45 11.28
C VAL A 42 6.48 6.14 12.64
N ASP A 43 5.76 5.58 13.63
CA ASP A 43 5.66 6.17 14.96
C ASP A 43 6.98 6.22 15.74
N GLU A 44 7.89 5.31 15.41
CA GLU A 44 9.23 5.22 16.00
C GLU A 44 10.28 5.97 15.16
N GLY A 45 9.91 6.48 13.97
CA GLY A 45 10.85 7.16 13.06
C GLY A 45 11.91 6.24 12.47
N THR A 46 11.59 4.95 12.30
CA THR A 46 12.57 3.92 11.90
C THR A 46 12.29 3.31 10.53
N THR A 47 11.39 3.89 9.76
CA THR A 47 11.11 3.45 8.39
C THR A 47 12.25 3.83 7.45
N THR A 48 12.45 3.02 6.43
CA THR A 48 13.38 3.24 5.32
C THR A 48 12.96 4.41 4.44
N SER A 49 11.65 4.63 4.27
CA SER A 49 11.10 5.69 3.42
C SER A 49 11.25 7.09 4.00
N ASP A 50 10.79 7.28 5.25
CA ASP A 50 10.67 8.58 5.90
C ASP A 50 11.92 8.87 6.75
N TYR A 51 13.05 9.12 6.09
CA TYR A 51 14.35 9.32 6.74
C TYR A 51 14.68 10.80 6.99
N ASP A 52 13.93 11.74 6.42
CA ASP A 52 14.16 13.16 6.67
C ASP A 52 13.73 13.54 8.11
N PRO A 53 14.51 14.38 8.83
CA PRO A 53 14.16 14.79 10.18
C PRO A 53 12.76 15.41 10.32
N ASP A 54 12.28 16.12 9.30
CA ASP A 54 10.93 16.69 9.32
C ASP A 54 9.85 15.62 9.13
N GLU A 55 10.11 14.59 8.32
CA GLU A 55 9.19 13.45 8.15
C GLU A 55 9.09 12.64 9.45
N ILE A 56 10.23 12.36 10.10
CA ILE A 56 10.29 11.68 11.40
C ILE A 56 9.56 12.48 12.48
N LYS A 57 9.84 13.78 12.56
CA LYS A 57 9.24 14.67 13.56
C LYS A 57 7.73 14.80 13.39
N ARG A 58 7.27 14.90 12.14
CA ARG A 58 5.84 15.12 11.82
C ARG A 58 5.07 13.82 11.66
N LYS A 59 5.75 12.67 11.54
CA LYS A 59 5.19 11.34 11.27
C LYS A 59 4.36 11.30 9.99
N ILE A 60 4.82 12.01 8.96
CA ILE A 60 4.20 12.07 7.64
C ILE A 60 5.29 12.04 6.57
N SER A 61 5.04 11.35 5.46
CA SER A 61 5.89 11.44 4.27
C SER A 61 5.71 12.80 3.59
N ILE A 62 6.82 13.47 3.28
CA ILE A 62 6.94 14.77 2.61
C ILE A 62 7.54 14.57 1.21
N SER A 63 8.47 13.63 1.07
CA SER A 63 9.18 13.34 -0.16
C SER A 63 8.73 12.01 -0.79
N LEU A 64 9.01 11.86 -2.08
CA LEU A 64 8.92 10.56 -2.76
C LEU A 64 10.18 9.75 -2.45
N SER A 65 10.01 8.52 -2.00
CA SER A 65 11.11 7.58 -1.72
C SER A 65 11.10 6.40 -2.70
N VAL A 66 12.28 5.98 -3.15
CA VAL A 66 12.46 4.83 -4.04
C VAL A 66 13.04 3.67 -3.25
N LEU A 67 12.25 2.61 -3.11
CA LEU A 67 12.55 1.49 -2.23
C LEU A 67 12.66 0.19 -3.04
N PRO A 68 13.88 -0.18 -3.47
CA PRO A 68 14.07 -1.38 -4.27
C PRO A 68 13.95 -2.64 -3.40
N CYS A 69 13.16 -3.60 -3.86
CA CYS A 69 13.12 -4.96 -3.34
C CYS A 69 13.13 -5.99 -4.47
N GLN A 70 13.35 -7.24 -4.10
CA GLN A 70 13.37 -8.36 -5.05
C GLN A 70 12.32 -9.40 -4.68
N ARG A 71 11.61 -9.88 -5.69
CA ARG A 71 10.73 -11.05 -5.56
C ARG A 71 11.00 -12.01 -6.70
N LYS A 72 11.56 -13.18 -6.37
CA LYS A 72 12.04 -14.15 -7.38
C LYS A 72 12.99 -13.45 -8.36
N ASP A 73 12.74 -13.56 -9.66
CA ASP A 73 13.56 -12.97 -10.72
C ASP A 73 13.13 -11.54 -11.12
N THR A 74 12.26 -10.90 -10.33
CA THR A 74 11.74 -9.55 -10.61
C THR A 74 12.27 -8.55 -9.58
N LYS A 75 12.86 -7.46 -10.07
CA LYS A 75 13.18 -6.27 -9.29
C LYS A 75 11.98 -5.36 -9.24
N ILE A 76 11.53 -5.03 -8.04
CA ILE A 76 10.44 -4.10 -7.80
C ILE A 76 11.02 -2.83 -7.20
N ASN A 77 10.82 -1.68 -7.84
CA ASN A 77 11.10 -0.39 -7.24
C ASN A 77 9.77 0.16 -6.72
N LEU A 78 9.59 0.14 -5.40
CA LEU A 78 8.43 0.77 -4.78
C LEU A 78 8.66 2.27 -4.72
N LEU A 79 7.69 3.04 -5.21
CA LEU A 79 7.70 4.50 -5.17
C LEU A 79 6.72 4.92 -4.09
N ASP A 80 7.22 5.13 -2.87
CA ASP A 80 6.41 5.53 -1.74
C ASP A 80 6.19 7.04 -1.78
N THR A 81 4.95 7.48 -1.90
CA THR A 81 4.61 8.89 -2.15
C THR A 81 3.97 9.55 -0.94
N PRO A 82 4.07 10.89 -0.80
CA PRO A 82 3.33 11.64 0.21
C PRO A 82 1.81 11.42 0.14
N GLY A 83 1.14 11.43 1.28
CA GLY A 83 -0.33 11.31 1.36
C GLY A 83 -1.10 12.63 1.47
N TYR A 84 -0.40 13.74 1.73
CA TYR A 84 -1.02 15.05 1.87
C TYR A 84 -1.03 15.78 0.53
N ALA A 85 -2.13 16.48 0.24
CA ALA A 85 -2.33 17.20 -1.02
C ALA A 85 -1.24 18.27 -1.25
N ASP A 86 -0.73 18.88 -0.18
CA ASP A 86 0.34 19.88 -0.21
C ASP A 86 1.62 19.37 -0.89
N PHE A 87 1.84 18.04 -0.90
CA PHE A 87 3.03 17.39 -1.46
C PHE A 87 2.73 16.64 -2.78
N VAL A 88 1.71 17.07 -3.52
CA VAL A 88 1.26 16.43 -4.78
C VAL A 88 2.36 16.32 -5.85
N ALA A 89 3.37 17.20 -5.84
CA ALA A 89 4.47 17.14 -6.79
C ALA A 89 5.21 15.79 -6.76
N GLY A 90 5.43 15.23 -5.56
CA GLY A 90 6.04 13.91 -5.39
C GLY A 90 5.16 12.77 -5.92
N VAL A 91 3.84 12.87 -5.71
CA VAL A 91 2.85 11.93 -6.24
C VAL A 91 2.89 11.91 -7.77
N ILE A 92 2.82 13.08 -8.41
CA ILE A 92 2.82 13.21 -9.87
C ILE A 92 4.14 12.71 -10.48
N ALA A 93 5.27 13.01 -9.84
CA ALA A 93 6.58 12.52 -10.26
C ALA A 93 6.66 10.99 -10.19
N GLY A 94 6.22 10.38 -9.08
CA GLY A 94 6.20 8.92 -8.91
C GLY A 94 5.31 8.24 -9.94
N MET A 95 4.10 8.76 -10.16
CA MET A 95 3.17 8.23 -11.16
C MET A 95 3.69 8.33 -12.59
N ARG A 96 4.54 9.31 -12.91
CA ARG A 96 5.10 9.49 -14.25
C ARG A 96 6.05 8.37 -14.66
N VAL A 97 6.71 7.72 -13.70
CA VAL A 97 7.72 6.68 -13.93
C VAL A 97 7.25 5.29 -13.50
N ALA A 98 6.02 5.18 -13.00
CA ALA A 98 5.43 3.92 -12.55
C ALA A 98 4.85 3.12 -13.72
N ASP A 99 5.02 1.80 -13.67
CA ASP A 99 4.35 0.85 -14.57
C ASP A 99 2.94 0.48 -14.07
N GLY A 100 2.69 0.67 -12.77
CA GLY A 100 1.41 0.42 -12.13
C GLY A 100 1.32 1.05 -10.73
N ALA A 101 0.10 1.10 -10.18
CA ALA A 101 -0.17 1.73 -8.90
C ALA A 101 -0.86 0.76 -7.91
N ILE A 102 -0.51 0.88 -6.63
CA ILE A 102 -1.26 0.31 -5.52
C ILE A 102 -1.93 1.47 -4.79
N ILE A 103 -3.26 1.51 -4.82
CA ILE A 103 -4.06 2.49 -4.09
C ILE A 103 -4.44 1.88 -2.74
N VAL A 104 -3.87 2.42 -1.66
CA VAL A 104 -4.09 1.98 -0.28
C VAL A 104 -5.31 2.70 0.28
N VAL A 105 -6.24 1.95 0.86
CA VAL A 105 -7.50 2.47 1.41
C VAL A 105 -7.66 1.96 2.84
N CYS A 106 -8.04 2.83 3.77
CA CYS A 106 -8.25 2.44 5.17
C CYS A 106 -9.58 1.68 5.31
N ALA A 107 -9.58 0.48 5.92
CA ALA A 107 -10.79 -0.31 6.16
C ALA A 107 -11.81 0.39 7.06
N ALA A 108 -11.36 1.31 7.91
CA ALA A 108 -12.21 2.06 8.84
C ALA A 108 -12.76 3.37 8.24
N SER A 109 -11.95 4.07 7.43
CA SER A 109 -12.35 5.36 6.83
C SER A 109 -13.01 5.18 5.46
N GLY A 110 -12.62 4.14 4.71
CA GLY A 110 -13.09 3.88 3.36
C GLY A 110 -12.54 4.86 2.32
N VAL A 111 -13.38 5.18 1.32
CA VAL A 111 -13.02 6.12 0.25
C VAL A 111 -13.05 7.55 0.79
N GLU A 112 -11.94 8.27 0.60
CA GLU A 112 -11.76 9.66 1.03
C GLU A 112 -11.43 10.53 -0.19
N VAL A 113 -11.52 11.87 -0.03
CA VAL A 113 -11.22 12.83 -1.12
C VAL A 113 -9.81 12.61 -1.71
N GLY A 114 -8.83 12.24 -0.87
CA GLY A 114 -7.49 11.90 -1.35
C GLY A 114 -7.45 10.63 -2.21
N THR A 115 -8.31 9.65 -1.91
CA THR A 115 -8.45 8.41 -2.69
C THR A 115 -9.02 8.69 -4.08
N GLU A 116 -10.06 9.52 -4.17
CA GLU A 116 -10.63 9.95 -5.46
C GLU A 116 -9.62 10.72 -6.30
N LEU A 117 -8.85 11.61 -5.67
CA LEU A 117 -7.84 12.42 -6.34
C LEU A 117 -6.76 11.54 -6.99
N VAL A 118 -6.17 10.62 -6.24
CA VAL A 118 -5.12 9.73 -6.76
C VAL A 118 -5.69 8.72 -7.76
N TRP A 119 -6.96 8.32 -7.61
CA TRP A 119 -7.66 7.50 -8.60
C TRP A 119 -7.73 8.23 -9.95
N ARG A 120 -8.18 9.49 -9.94
CA ARG A 120 -8.27 10.33 -11.13
C ARG A 120 -6.90 10.50 -11.81
N TYR A 121 -5.85 10.78 -11.05
CA TYR A 121 -4.50 10.91 -11.60
C TYR A 121 -3.99 9.63 -12.28
N ALA A 122 -4.40 8.47 -11.77
CA ALA A 122 -4.02 7.17 -12.32
C ALA A 122 -4.83 6.85 -13.58
N GLU A 123 -6.11 7.25 -13.62
CA GLU A 123 -6.96 7.14 -14.79
C GLU A 123 -6.49 8.02 -15.95
N GLU A 124 -6.13 9.28 -15.68
CA GLU A 124 -5.56 10.22 -16.67
C GLU A 124 -4.28 9.67 -17.34
N ARG A 125 -3.54 8.80 -16.64
CA ARG A 125 -2.32 8.16 -17.14
C ARG A 125 -2.53 6.75 -17.68
N ALA A 126 -3.77 6.26 -17.66
CA ALA A 126 -4.10 4.86 -17.96
C ALA A 126 -3.26 3.84 -17.16
N LEU A 127 -2.88 4.19 -15.92
CA LEU A 127 -2.07 3.31 -15.07
C LEU A 127 -2.91 2.09 -14.62
N PRO A 128 -2.39 0.87 -14.76
CA PRO A 128 -2.93 -0.31 -14.11
C PRO A 128 -2.92 -0.13 -12.59
N ARG A 129 -3.98 -0.57 -11.92
CA ARG A 129 -4.22 -0.31 -10.50
C ARG A 129 -4.58 -1.57 -9.74
N LEU A 130 -4.03 -1.69 -8.54
CA LEU A 130 -4.46 -2.63 -7.49
C LEU A 130 -4.99 -1.81 -6.30
N LEU A 131 -6.08 -2.26 -5.69
CA LEU A 131 -6.62 -1.67 -4.46
C LEU A 131 -6.20 -2.53 -3.27
N PHE A 132 -5.66 -1.90 -2.23
CA PHE A 132 -5.25 -2.58 -1.00
C PHE A 132 -6.02 -1.98 0.18
N ILE A 133 -6.94 -2.77 0.74
CA ILE A 133 -7.70 -2.36 1.93
C ILE A 133 -6.85 -2.70 3.17
N ASN A 134 -6.31 -1.65 3.79
CA ASN A 134 -5.40 -1.74 4.93
C ASN A 134 -6.13 -1.50 6.26
N LYS A 135 -5.45 -1.76 7.38
CA LYS A 135 -5.94 -1.46 8.74
C LYS A 135 -7.22 -2.23 9.13
N MET A 136 -7.29 -3.50 8.71
CA MET A 136 -8.38 -4.42 9.04
C MET A 136 -8.48 -4.73 10.54
N ASP A 137 -7.44 -4.41 11.30
CA ASP A 137 -7.28 -4.51 12.75
C ASP A 137 -7.90 -3.34 13.53
N ARG A 138 -8.52 -2.34 12.87
CA ARG A 138 -9.19 -1.20 13.54
C ARG A 138 -10.65 -1.48 13.91
N GLU A 139 -11.13 -0.82 14.96
CA GLU A 139 -12.47 -1.05 15.56
C GLU A 139 -13.60 -0.94 14.55
N ASN A 140 -13.52 0.06 13.69
CA ASN A 140 -14.54 0.32 12.67
C ASN A 140 -14.20 -0.28 11.31
N ALA A 141 -13.28 -1.25 11.24
CA ALA A 141 -12.88 -1.87 9.98
C ALA A 141 -14.01 -2.70 9.36
N ASP A 142 -14.47 -2.29 8.18
CA ASP A 142 -15.53 -2.98 7.44
C ASP A 142 -15.14 -3.14 5.97
N PHE A 143 -14.63 -4.32 5.63
CA PHE A 143 -14.19 -4.64 4.29
C PHE A 143 -15.31 -4.54 3.25
N TYR A 144 -16.50 -5.06 3.56
CA TYR A 144 -17.60 -5.14 2.59
C TYR A 144 -18.15 -3.75 2.30
N LYS A 145 -18.30 -2.92 3.33
CA LYS A 145 -18.68 -1.51 3.15
C LYS A 145 -17.65 -0.74 2.31
N VAL A 146 -16.35 -0.97 2.53
CA VAL A 146 -15.32 -0.32 1.71
C VAL A 146 -15.37 -0.81 0.25
N VAL A 147 -15.62 -2.10 0.00
CA VAL A 147 -15.84 -2.62 -1.36
C VAL A 147 -17.04 -1.97 -2.02
N GLU A 148 -18.17 -1.83 -1.32
CA GLU A 148 -19.36 -1.14 -1.83
C GLU A 148 -19.06 0.32 -2.20
N GLN A 149 -18.33 1.04 -1.33
CA GLN A 149 -17.90 2.41 -1.62
C GLN A 149 -16.97 2.47 -2.84
N LEU A 150 -15.98 1.57 -2.93
CA LEU A 150 -15.09 1.51 -4.09
C LEU A 150 -15.88 1.27 -5.38
N GLN A 151 -16.86 0.38 -5.37
CA GLN A 151 -17.70 0.10 -6.52
C GLN A 151 -18.65 1.25 -6.86
N SER A 152 -19.15 1.99 -5.87
CA SER A 152 -20.03 3.14 -6.11
C SER A 152 -19.29 4.33 -6.71
N HIS A 153 -18.04 4.56 -6.29
CA HIS A 153 -17.23 5.70 -6.77
C HIS A 153 -16.48 5.38 -8.07
N PHE A 154 -15.94 4.16 -8.19
CA PHE A 154 -15.00 3.80 -9.27
C PHE A 154 -15.53 2.73 -10.22
N GLY A 155 -16.73 2.21 -9.95
CA GLY A 155 -17.44 1.26 -10.80
C GLY A 155 -17.26 -0.20 -10.42
N ARG A 156 -18.12 -1.05 -10.99
CA ARG A 156 -18.22 -2.49 -10.66
C ARG A 156 -16.98 -3.34 -11.02
N ARG A 157 -15.97 -2.73 -11.63
CA ARG A 157 -14.67 -3.38 -11.94
C ARG A 157 -13.76 -3.48 -10.72
N CYS A 158 -14.08 -2.81 -9.62
CA CYS A 158 -13.46 -3.04 -8.31
C CYS A 158 -13.93 -4.38 -7.75
N VAL A 159 -13.28 -5.47 -8.18
CA VAL A 159 -13.65 -6.84 -7.84
C VAL A 159 -12.71 -7.36 -6.74
N PRO A 160 -13.24 -7.79 -5.58
CA PRO A 160 -12.45 -8.47 -4.57
C PRO A 160 -11.89 -9.79 -5.10
N ILE A 161 -10.57 -9.97 -4.99
CA ILE A 161 -9.88 -11.25 -5.25
C ILE A 161 -9.45 -11.95 -3.95
N GLN A 162 -9.57 -11.25 -2.83
CA GLN A 162 -9.31 -11.75 -1.49
C GLN A 162 -10.46 -11.37 -0.56
N LEU A 163 -10.79 -12.24 0.39
CA LEU A 163 -11.78 -11.99 1.44
C LEU A 163 -11.12 -12.07 2.82
N PRO A 164 -11.46 -11.20 3.78
CA PRO A 164 -10.89 -11.27 5.12
C PRO A 164 -11.49 -12.43 5.93
N ILE A 165 -10.68 -13.01 6.80
CA ILE A 165 -11.10 -13.96 7.84
C ILE A 165 -11.22 -13.17 9.15
N GLY A 166 -12.46 -12.86 9.53
CA GLY A 166 -12.77 -11.96 10.66
C GLY A 166 -12.55 -10.47 10.34
N SER A 167 -12.77 -9.63 11.34
CA SER A 167 -12.55 -8.18 11.30
C SER A 167 -12.13 -7.66 12.67
N HIS A 168 -11.47 -6.49 12.70
CA HIS A 168 -10.99 -5.88 13.94
C HIS A 168 -10.15 -6.87 14.77
N ILE A 169 -10.44 -7.04 16.06
CA ILE A 169 -9.80 -8.00 16.97
C ILE A 169 -9.91 -9.46 16.53
N THR A 170 -10.83 -9.79 15.64
CA THR A 170 -10.99 -11.15 15.10
C THR A 170 -10.32 -11.35 13.76
N PHE A 171 -9.71 -10.30 13.18
CA PHE A 171 -8.99 -10.40 11.92
C PHE A 171 -7.78 -11.32 12.07
N GLN A 172 -7.78 -12.42 11.33
CA GLN A 172 -6.76 -13.47 11.45
C GLN A 172 -6.05 -13.76 10.13
N GLY A 173 -6.52 -13.19 9.03
CA GLY A 173 -5.93 -13.42 7.72
C GLY A 173 -6.89 -13.21 6.57
N VAL A 174 -6.58 -13.81 5.43
CA VAL A 174 -7.31 -13.65 4.19
C VAL A 174 -7.50 -14.98 3.46
N VAL A 175 -8.61 -15.11 2.74
CA VAL A 175 -8.84 -16.16 1.74
C VAL A 175 -8.54 -15.59 0.36
N ASP A 176 -7.58 -16.19 -0.33
CA ASP A 176 -7.27 -15.95 -1.73
C ASP A 176 -8.21 -16.75 -2.63
N LEU A 177 -9.07 -16.05 -3.36
CA LEU A 177 -10.07 -16.64 -4.25
C LEU A 177 -9.48 -17.07 -5.61
N VAL A 178 -8.28 -16.61 -5.96
CA VAL A 178 -7.60 -16.97 -7.21
C VAL A 178 -6.92 -18.32 -7.05
N ASN A 179 -6.16 -18.49 -5.96
CA ASN A 179 -5.46 -19.73 -5.67
C ASN A 179 -6.28 -20.71 -4.82
N MET A 180 -7.47 -20.31 -4.37
CA MET A 180 -8.35 -21.08 -3.48
C MET A 180 -7.62 -21.53 -2.20
N LYS A 181 -6.91 -20.59 -1.54
CA LYS A 181 -6.11 -20.84 -0.33
C LYS A 181 -6.41 -19.81 0.75
N SER A 182 -6.46 -20.25 2.00
CA SER A 182 -6.47 -19.35 3.16
C SER A 182 -5.06 -19.11 3.69
N TYR A 183 -4.75 -17.86 4.01
CA TYR A 183 -3.56 -17.43 4.71
C TYR A 183 -3.98 -16.82 6.03
N SER A 184 -3.73 -17.53 7.13
CA SER A 184 -3.97 -17.03 8.48
C SER A 184 -2.65 -16.84 9.22
N GLY A 185 -2.52 -15.75 9.96
CA GLY A 185 -1.43 -15.62 10.92
C GLY A 185 -1.60 -16.66 12.02
N ALA A 186 -0.55 -17.43 12.33
CA ALA A 186 -0.47 -18.05 13.63
C ALA A 186 -0.52 -16.92 14.66
N LYS A 187 -1.49 -16.95 15.58
CA LYS A 187 -1.48 -16.05 16.74
C LYS A 187 -0.07 -16.11 17.33
N GLU A 188 0.56 -14.94 17.57
CA GLU A 188 1.64 -14.89 18.54
C GLU A 188 1.07 -15.47 19.83
N GLN A 189 1.50 -16.68 20.19
CA GLN A 189 1.25 -17.20 21.52
C GLN A 189 2.09 -16.33 22.44
N GLU A 190 1.44 -15.36 23.09
CA GLU A 190 2.00 -14.74 24.30
C GLU A 190 2.29 -15.88 25.28
N GLY A 191 3.58 -16.13 25.51
CA GLY A 191 4.10 -16.94 26.60
C GLY A 191 4.41 -16.06 27.80
#